data_AF-A0A7C7U8Y7-F1
#
_entry.id   AF-A0A7C7U8Y7-F1
#
_cell.length_a   1.000
_cell.length_b   1.000
_cell.length_c   1.000
_cell.angle_alpha   90.00
_cell.angle_beta   90.00
_cell.angle_gamma   90.00
#
_symmetry.space_group_name_H-M   'P 1'
#
loop_
_entity.id
_entity.type
_entity.pdbx_description
1 polymer ?
#
loop_
_entity_poly.entity_id
_entity_poly.type
_entity_poly.pdbx_seq_one_letter_code
_entity_poly.pdbx_strand_id
1 'polypeptide(L)' 'MCQIMDSFDRALLAVLQLEGRIANVQLAERVHLSESACLRRVRALEKEGTIQGYSARVDPQKAGLS' A
#
# COMPACT_ATOMS: atom_id res chain seq x y z
N MET A 1 13.32 2.24 16.28
CA MET A 1 12.04 2.12 17.03
C MET A 1 11.03 1.52 16.09
N CYS A 2 10.45 0.37 16.42
CA CYS A 2 9.39 -0.25 15.63
C CYS A 2 8.08 0.47 15.99
N GLN A 3 7.48 1.24 15.06
CA GLN A 3 6.14 1.79 15.28
C GLN A 3 5.17 0.62 15.45
N ILE A 4 4.32 0.70 16.48
CA ILE A 4 3.26 -0.29 16.68
C ILE A 4 2.24 -0.08 15.56
N MET A 5 2.21 -1.01 14.61
CA MET A 5 1.30 -0.93 13.46
C MET A 5 -0.14 -1.15 13.92
N ASP A 6 -1.01 -0.18 13.66
CA ASP A 6 -2.41 -0.24 14.09
C ASP A 6 -3.28 -1.05 13.10
N SER A 7 -4.57 -1.18 13.41
CA SER A 7 -5.51 -1.92 12.57
C SER A 7 -5.73 -1.27 11.21
N PHE A 8 -5.66 0.07 11.12
CA PHE A 8 -5.84 0.79 9.88
C PHE A 8 -4.62 0.63 8.96
N ASP A 9 -3.41 0.68 9.53
CA ASP A 9 -2.19 0.44 8.76
C ASP A 9 -2.17 -0.98 8.18
N ARG A 10 -2.61 -1.98 8.95
CA ARG A 10 -2.78 -3.36 8.44
C ARG A 10 -3.80 -3.43 7.30
N ALA A 11 -4.94 -2.77 7.43
CA ALA A 11 -5.96 -2.73 6.39
C ALA A 11 -5.45 -2.02 5.13
N LEU A 12 -4.73 -0.92 5.29
CA LEU A 12 -4.11 -0.16 4.22
C LEU A 12 -3.09 -1.00 3.44
N LEU A 13 -2.20 -1.69 4.15
CA LEU A 13 -1.25 -2.61 3.53
C LEU A 13 -1.94 -3.76 2.80
N ALA A 14 -3.00 -4.33 3.37
CA ALA A 14 -3.77 -5.39 2.70
C ALA A 14 -4.38 -4.91 1.37
N VAL A 15 -4.96 -3.70 1.35
CA VAL A 15 -5.51 -3.13 0.11
C VAL A 15 -4.40 -2.82 -0.89
N LEU A 16 -3.29 -2.21 -0.46
CA LEU A 16 -2.15 -1.89 -1.33
C LEU A 16 -1.46 -3.13 -1.92
N GLN A 17 -1.40 -4.24 -1.18
CA GLN A 17 -0.84 -5.50 -1.69
C GLN A 17 -1.74 -6.14 -2.76
N LEU A 18 -3.06 -6.00 -2.62
CA LEU A 18 -4.02 -6.48 -3.61
C LEU A 18 -4.05 -5.57 -4.85
N GLU A 19 -4.01 -4.26 -4.63
CA GLU A 19 -4.18 -3.24 -5.65
C GLU A 19 -3.18 -2.10 -5.46
N GLY A 20 -1.92 -2.34 -5.84
CA GLY A 20 -0.82 -1.38 -5.63
C GLY A 20 -0.93 -0.07 -6.42
N ARG A 21 -1.92 0.06 -7.32
CA ARG A 21 -2.20 1.28 -8.10
C ARG A 21 -3.49 1.99 -7.71
N ILE A 22 -4.11 1.61 -6.59
CA ILE A 22 -5.33 2.25 -6.11
C ILE A 22 -5.11 3.75 -5.83
N ALA A 23 -6.09 4.59 -6.16
CA ALA A 23 -6.03 6.00 -5.83
C ALA A 23 -6.15 6.22 -4.31
N ASN A 24 -5.44 7.20 -3.76
CA ASN A 24 -5.46 7.47 -2.31
C ASN A 24 -6.87 7.79 -1.77
N VAL A 25 -7.71 8.46 -2.57
CA VAL A 25 -9.13 8.71 -2.23
C VAL A 25 -9.87 7.38 -2.03
N GLN A 26 -9.75 6.45 -2.98
CA GLN A 26 -10.42 5.15 -2.93
C GLN A 26 -9.84 4.25 -1.84
N LEU A 27 -8.53 4.33 -1.61
CA LEU A 27 -7.87 3.64 -0.50
C LEU A 27 -8.45 4.11 0.84
N ALA A 28 -8.54 5.43 1.03
CA ALA A 28 -9.10 6.05 2.23
C ALA A 28 -10.55 5.63 2.49
N GLU A 29 -11.38 5.58 1.43
CA GLU A 29 -12.75 5.06 1.52
C GLU A 29 -12.79 3.60 1.98
N ARG A 30 -11.96 2.71 1.39
CA ARG A 30 -11.92 1.29 1.75
C ARG A 30 -11.46 1.03 3.18
N VAL A 31 -10.58 1.88 3.73
CA VAL A 31 -10.10 1.75 5.11
C VAL A 31 -10.84 2.64 6.10
N HIS A 32 -11.92 3.30 5.68
CA HIS A 32 -12.72 4.23 6.50
C HIS A 32 -11.90 5.33 7.17
N LEU A 33 -10.94 5.91 6.44
CA LEU A 33 -10.15 7.06 6.88
C LEU A 33 -10.43 8.30 6.02
N SER A 34 -10.06 9.48 6.54
CA SER A 34 -9.93 10.65 5.68
C SER A 34 -8.74 10.49 4.73
N GLU A 35 -8.84 11.11 3.54
CA GLU A 35 -7.77 11.08 2.54
C GLU A 35 -6.43 11.60 3.09
N SER A 36 -6.47 12.68 3.87
CA SER A 36 -5.27 13.27 4.50
C SER A 36 -4.62 12.33 5.51
N ALA A 37 -5.41 11.59 6.30
CA ALA A 37 -4.90 10.61 7.26
C ALA A 37 -4.30 9.40 6.54
N CYS A 38 -4.97 8.91 5.49
CA CYS A 38 -4.48 7.83 4.63
C CYS A 38 -3.12 8.18 4.02
N LEU A 39 -3.01 9.34 3.37
CA LEU A 39 -1.78 9.80 2.72
C LEU A 39 -0.61 9.93 3.71
N ARG A 40 -0.86 10.47 4.91
CA ARG A 40 0.18 10.60 5.94
C ARG A 40 0.68 9.23 6.39
N ARG A 41 -0.21 8.25 6.57
CA ARG A 41 0.13 6.88 6.98
C ARG A 41 0.93 6.15 5.89
N VAL A 42 0.48 6.18 4.64
CA VAL A 42 1.22 5.61 3.49
C VAL A 42 2.66 6.13 3.47
N ARG A 43 2.83 7.47 3.52
CA ARG A 43 4.15 8.10 3.51
C ARG A 43 5.02 7.71 4.70
N ALA A 44 4.41 7.55 5.88
CA ALA A 44 5.14 7.09 7.06
C ALA A 44 5.62 5.64 6.88
N LEU A 45 4.75 4.75 6.40
CA LEU A 45 5.09 3.35 6.14
C LEU A 45 6.16 3.20 5.04
N GLU A 46 6.13 4.05 4.00
CA GLU A 46 7.18 4.14 2.98
C GLU A 46 8.51 4.62 3.59
N LYS A 47 8.47 5.70 4.38
CA LYS A 47 9.67 6.28 5.00
C LYS A 47 10.34 5.34 6.01
N GLU A 48 9.55 4.55 6.73
CA GLU A 48 10.06 3.53 7.65
C GLU A 48 10.52 2.25 6.94
N GLY A 49 10.29 2.13 5.63
CA GLY A 49 10.66 0.96 4.85
C GLY A 49 9.73 -0.24 5.08
N THR A 50 8.56 -0.04 5.69
CA THR A 50 7.52 -1.06 5.76
C THR A 50 6.91 -1.29 4.38
N ILE A 51 6.67 -0.20 3.63
CA ILE A 51 6.43 -0.27 2.19
C ILE A 51 7.80 -0.13 1.51
N GLN A 52 8.32 -1.23 1.00
CA GLN A 52 9.65 -1.27 0.36
C GLN A 52 9.62 -0.83 -1.11
N GLY A 53 8.45 -0.88 -1.74
CA GLY A 53 8.26 -0.50 -3.13
C GLY A 53 7.02 -1.12 -3.73
N TYR A 54 6.71 -0.72 -4.95
CA TYR A 54 5.57 -1.23 -5.72
C TYR A 54 6.09 -2.07 -6.88
N SER A 55 5.59 -3.29 -7.03
CA SER A 55 6.00 -4.21 -8.08
C SER A 55 4.84 -4.52 -9.03
N ALA A 56 5.18 -4.74 -10.30
CA ALA A 56 4.22 -5.24 -11.28
C ALA A 56 4.19 -6.77 -11.23
N ARG A 57 2.99 -7.34 -11.19
CA ARG A 57 2.80 -8.76 -11.45
C ARG A 57 2.78 -8.96 -12.97
N VAL A 58 3.81 -9.61 -13.50
CA VAL A 58 3.97 -9.84 -14.94
C VAL A 58 3.75 -11.31 -15.27
N ASP A 59 3.21 -11.56 -16.46
CA ASP A 59 3.14 -12.88 -17.06
C ASP A 59 4.53 -13.20 -17.67
N PRO A 60 5.26 -14.20 -17.17
CA PRO A 60 6.61 -14.51 -17.65
C PRO A 60 6.65 -14.88 -19.14
N GLN A 61 5.61 -15.58 -19.65
CA GLN A 61 5.56 -16.02 -21.05
C GLN A 61 5.41 -14.83 -21.99
N LYS A 62 4.52 -13.90 -21.64
CA LYS A 62 4.32 -12.67 -22.43
C LYS A 62 5.49 -11.70 -22.30
N ALA A 63 6.21 -11.74 -21.18
CA ALA A 63 7.38 -10.92 -20.94
C ALA A 63 8.65 -11.49 -21.62
N GLY A 64 8.60 -12.68 -22.22
CA GLY A 64 9.77 -13.32 -22.82
C GLY A 64 10.83 -13.76 -21.81
N LEU A 65 10.41 -14.06 -20.58
CA LEU A 65 11.27 -14.46 -19.45
C LEU A 65 11.29 -15.98 -19.23
N SER A 66 10.68 -16.75 -20.13
CA SER A 66 10.53 -18.21 -20.08
C SER A 66 11.01 -18.88 -21.36
#